data_AF-A0A4Z0LDY4-F1
#
_entry.id   AF-A0A4Z0LDY4-F1
#
_cell.length_a   1.000
_cell.length_b   1.000
_cell.length_c   1.000
_cell.angle_alpha   90.00
_cell.angle_beta   90.00
_cell.angle_gamma   90.00
#
_symmetry.space_group_name_H-M   'P 1'
#
loop_
_entity.id
_entity.type
_entity.pdbx_description
1 polymer ?
#
loop_
_entity_poly.entity_id
_entity_poly.type
_entity_poly.pdbx_seq_one_letter_code
_entity_poly.pdbx_strand_id
1 'polypeptide(L)' 'PPLSVGRNGAELANSFKPDVIIALGGGSPMDAAKIMWVMYEHPETHFEELALRFMDIRKRIYKFPKMGVKAKMIAVTTTS' A
#
# COMPACT_ATOMS: atom_id res chain seq x y z
N PRO A 1 0.21 -1.48 11.27
CA PRO A 1 -1.26 -1.76 11.30
C PRO A 1 -1.51 -3.22 10.93
N PRO A 2 -2.58 -3.87 11.42
CA PRO A 2 -2.90 -5.26 11.07
C PRO A 2 -3.15 -5.43 9.57
N LEU A 3 -2.76 -6.58 9.00
CA LEU A 3 -2.94 -6.87 7.57
C LEU A 3 -4.41 -6.91 7.15
N SER A 4 -5.31 -7.31 8.06
CA SER A 4 -6.76 -7.31 7.86
C SER A 4 -7.30 -5.94 7.47
N VAL A 5 -6.77 -4.86 8.08
CA VAL A 5 -7.18 -3.49 7.75
C VAL A 5 -6.80 -3.15 6.31
N GLY A 6 -5.61 -3.56 5.87
CA GLY A 6 -5.16 -3.38 4.49
C GLY A 6 -6.05 -4.10 3.48
N ARG A 7 -6.42 -5.35 3.76
CA ARG A 7 -7.31 -6.15 2.89
C ARG A 7 -8.70 -5.55 2.77
N ASN A 8 -9.33 -5.20 3.90
CA ASN A 8 -10.65 -4.58 3.89
C ASN A 8 -10.67 -3.25 3.13
N GLY A 9 -9.61 -2.43 3.30
CA GLY A 9 -9.47 -1.19 2.55
C GLY A 9 -9.26 -1.40 1.06
N ALA A 10 -8.53 -2.45 0.66
CA ALA A 10 -8.34 -2.82 -0.74
C ALA A 10 -9.63 -3.32 -1.39
N GLU A 11 -10.46 -4.10 -0.69
CA GLU A 11 -11.79 -4.53 -1.17
C GLU A 11 -12.71 -3.32 -1.42
N LEU A 12 -12.69 -2.35 -0.51
CA LEU A 12 -13.42 -1.10 -0.69
C LEU A 12 -12.88 -0.32 -1.90
N ALA A 13 -11.56 -0.20 -2.05
CA ALA A 13 -10.95 0.46 -3.20
C ALA A 13 -11.25 -0.26 -4.52
N ASN A 14 -11.29 -1.60 -4.55
CA ASN A 14 -11.68 -2.37 -5.73
C ASN A 14 -13.13 -2.11 -6.16
N SER A 15 -14.02 -1.92 -5.18
CA SER A 15 -15.44 -1.62 -5.43
C SER A 15 -15.64 -0.16 -5.87
N PHE A 16 -14.99 0.78 -5.19
CA PHE A 16 -15.11 2.22 -5.43
C PHE A 16 -14.33 2.71 -6.66
N LYS A 17 -13.19 2.05 -6.95
CA LYS A 17 -12.24 2.37 -8.02
C LYS A 17 -11.68 3.80 -7.95
N PRO A 18 -10.99 4.17 -6.87
CA PRO A 18 -10.40 5.50 -6.74
C PRO A 18 -9.26 5.69 -7.74
N ASP A 19 -9.13 6.91 -8.26
CA ASP A 19 -7.95 7.41 -8.99
C ASP A 19 -6.95 8.12 -8.06
N VAL A 20 -7.35 8.41 -6.82
CA VAL A 20 -6.51 8.97 -5.75
C VAL A 20 -6.85 8.34 -4.40
N ILE A 21 -5.83 7.92 -3.66
CA ILE A 21 -5.90 7.47 -2.27
C ILE A 21 -5.22 8.52 -1.40
N ILE A 22 -5.92 9.02 -0.38
CA ILE A 22 -5.40 10.03 0.55
C ILE A 22 -5.29 9.41 1.95
N ALA A 23 -4.07 9.26 2.45
CA ALA A 23 -3.82 8.96 3.86
C ALA A 23 -3.77 10.25 4.68
N LEU A 24 -4.60 10.34 5.71
CA LEU A 24 -4.57 11.40 6.69
C LEU A 24 -4.31 10.79 8.06
N GLY A 25 -3.25 11.22 8.75
CA GLY A 25 -2.94 10.72 10.09
C GLY A 25 -1.46 10.60 10.39
N GLY A 26 -1.11 9.82 11.41
CA GLY A 26 0.29 9.47 11.72
C GLY A 26 0.78 8.25 10.95
N GLY A 27 1.83 7.59 11.46
CA GLY A 27 2.42 6.40 10.83
C GLY A 27 1.41 5.27 10.55
N SER A 28 0.49 5.02 11.48
CA SER A 28 -0.46 3.90 11.36
C SER A 28 -1.43 4.06 10.16
N PRO A 29 -2.17 5.18 9.99
CA PRO A 29 -2.97 5.40 8.79
C PRO A 29 -2.16 5.42 7.49
N MET A 30 -0.98 6.03 7.50
CA MET A 30 -0.11 6.09 6.31
C MET A 30 0.34 4.70 5.86
N ASP A 31 0.76 3.84 6.77
CA ASP A 31 1.23 2.50 6.43
C ASP A 31 0.07 1.60 6.01
N ALA A 32 -1.10 1.72 6.65
CA ALA A 32 -2.31 1.01 6.22
C ALA A 32 -2.69 1.37 4.78
N ALA A 33 -2.69 2.67 4.45
CA ALA A 33 -3.05 3.13 3.11
C ALA A 33 -2.03 2.70 2.05
N LYS A 34 -0.73 2.64 2.35
CA LYS A 34 0.27 2.07 1.42
C LYS A 34 -0.02 0.59 1.12
N ILE A 35 -0.40 -0.19 2.13
CA ILE A 35 -0.77 -1.61 1.95
C ILE A 35 -2.01 -1.72 1.06
N MET A 36 -3.05 -0.93 1.34
CA MET A 36 -4.27 -0.89 0.53
C MET A 36 -3.95 -0.50 -0.92
N TRP A 37 -3.10 0.50 -1.13
CA TRP A 37 -2.71 0.98 -2.44
C TRP A 37 -2.03 -0.10 -3.27
N VAL A 38 -1.11 -0.86 -2.66
CA VAL A 38 -0.44 -1.99 -3.31
C VAL A 38 -1.42 -3.09 -3.68
N MET A 39 -2.27 -3.49 -2.75
CA MET A 39 -3.28 -4.53 -3.00
C MET A 39 -4.33 -4.09 -4.03
N TYR A 40 -4.63 -2.80 -4.13
CA TYR A 40 -5.55 -2.25 -5.13
C TYR A 40 -4.91 -2.20 -6.53
N GLU A 41 -3.65 -1.75 -6.62
CA GLU A 41 -2.91 -1.68 -7.89
C GLU A 41 -2.63 -3.08 -8.44
N HIS A 42 -2.16 -3.99 -7.58
CA HIS A 42 -1.66 -5.32 -7.94
C HIS A 42 -2.30 -6.39 -7.03
N PRO A 43 -3.58 -6.77 -7.23
CA PRO A 43 -4.29 -7.73 -6.38
C PRO A 43 -3.68 -9.14 -6.37
N GLU A 44 -2.86 -9.48 -7.36
CA GLU A 44 -2.09 -10.72 -7.45
C GLU A 44 -0.84 -10.74 -6.55
N THR A 45 -0.43 -9.58 -6.03
CA THR A 45 0.78 -9.47 -5.21
C THR A 45 0.53 -10.05 -3.82
N HIS A 46 1.30 -11.07 -3.46
CA HIS A 46 1.24 -11.65 -2.13
C HIS A 46 2.03 -10.78 -1.16
N PHE A 47 1.33 -10.20 -0.17
CA PHE A 47 1.95 -9.26 0.78
C PHE A 47 3.16 -9.85 1.53
N GLU A 48 3.18 -11.17 1.74
CA GLU A 48 4.29 -11.89 2.36
C GLU A 48 5.60 -11.73 1.58
N GLU A 49 5.54 -11.69 0.25
CA GLU A 49 6.72 -11.49 -0.61
C GLU A 49 7.28 -10.07 -0.49
N LEU A 50 6.41 -9.09 -0.22
CA LEU A 50 6.80 -7.69 0.00
C LEU A 50 7.37 -7.44 1.40
N ALA A 51 6.94 -8.24 2.38
CA ALA A 51 7.36 -8.14 3.78
C ALA A 51 8.71 -8.83 4.06
N LEU A 52 9.28 -9.55 3.09
CA LEU A 52 10.60 -10.17 3.22
C LEU A 52 11.66 -9.10 3.57
N ARG A 53 12.44 -9.36 4.61
CA ARG A 53 13.53 -8.47 5.00
C ARG A 53 14.66 -8.56 3.97
N PHE A 54 15.08 -7.42 3.46
CA PHE A 54 16.23 -7.31 2.57
C PHE A 54 17.38 -6.61 3.31
N MET A 55 18.58 -7.20 3.30
CA MET A 55 19.78 -6.53 3.84
C MET A 55 20.17 -5.29 3.01
N ASP A 56 19.85 -5.27 1.71
CA ASP A 56 20.09 -4.13 0.82
C ASP A 56 18.83 -3.90 -0.03
N ILE A 57 18.29 -2.68 0.05
CA ILE A 57 17.08 -2.27 -0.70
C ILE A 57 17.28 -2.35 -2.22
N ARG A 58 18.52 -2.33 -2.72
CA ARG A 58 18.86 -2.45 -4.13
C ARG A 58 19.04 -3.90 -4.59
N LYS A 59 19.29 -4.83 -3.65
CA LYS A 59 19.42 -6.28 -3.91
C LYS A 59 18.12 -7.04 -3.67
N ARG A 60 16.98 -6.34 -3.70
CA ARG A 60 15.67 -6.97 -3.59
C ARG A 60 15.51 -8.02 -4.68
N ILE A 61 15.33 -9.28 -4.25
CA ILE A 61 15.03 -10.41 -5.14
C ILE A 61 13.67 -10.17 -5.82
N TYR A 62 12.75 -9.49 -5.13
CA TYR A 62 11.44 -9.13 -5.63
C TYR A 62 11.37 -7.66 -6.08
N LYS A 63 11.10 -7.43 -7.37
CA LYS A 63 10.86 -6.08 -7.89
C LYS A 63 9.41 -5.67 -7.65
N PHE A 64 9.18 -4.82 -6.65
CA PHE A 64 8.72 -3.47 -6.99
C PHE A 64 7.72 -3.29 -8.14
N PRO A 65 6.47 -3.77 -8.17
CA PRO A 65 5.62 -3.55 -9.34
C PRO A 65 5.40 -2.06 -9.56
N LYS A 66 5.14 -1.66 -10.82
CA LYS A 66 4.95 -0.24 -11.15
C LYS A 66 3.69 0.28 -10.46
N MET A 67 3.86 1.26 -9.58
CA MET A 67 2.78 1.89 -8.84
C MET A 67 2.28 3.17 -9.51
N GLY A 68 1.06 3.60 -9.16
CA GLY A 68 0.53 4.88 -9.60
C GLY A 68 -0.12 4.84 -10.98
N VAL A 69 -0.58 3.66 -11.40
CA VAL A 69 -1.26 3.42 -12.68
C VAL A 69 -2.77 3.54 -12.48
N LYS A 70 -3.32 2.84 -11.48
CA LYS A 70 -4.73 2.95 -11.10
C LYS A 70 -5.00 4.18 -10.23
N ALA A 71 -4.17 4.43 -9.22
CA ALA A 71 -4.38 5.52 -8.28
C ALA A 71 -3.10 6.24 -7.87
N LYS A 72 -3.16 7.56 -7.67
CA LYS A 72 -2.10 8.31 -6.97
C LYS A 72 -2.25 8.16 -5.46
N MET A 73 -1.13 8.15 -4.74
CA MET A 73 -1.11 8.11 -3.28
C MET A 73 -0.65 9.45 -2.73
N ILE A 74 -1.49 10.07 -1.88
CA ILE A 74 -1.19 11.32 -1.17
C ILE A 74 -1.14 11.01 0.32
N ALA A 75 -0.16 11.55 1.03
CA ALA A 75 -0.05 11.43 2.49
C ALA A 75 -0.04 12.82 3.13
N VAL A 76 -0.94 13.02 4.09
CA VAL A 76 -1.07 14.23 4.91
C VAL A 76 -0.81 13.82 6.35
N THR A 77 0.38 14.16 6.85
CA THR A 77 0.79 13.78 8.21
C THR A 77 0.16 14.70 9.27
N THR A 78 -0.24 14.11 10.39
CA THR A 78 -0.74 14.84 11.58
C THR A 78 0.19 14.70 12.79
N THR A 79 1.30 13.97 12.61
CA THR A 79 2.34 13.78 13.62
C THR A 79 3.69 14.27 13.08
N SER A 80 4.56 14.73 13.97
CA SER A 80 5.91 15.25 13.64
C SER A 80 7.00 14.24 13.97
#